data_AF-A0AAU5M728-F1
#
_entry.id   AF-A0AAU5M728-F1
#
_cell.length_a   1.000
_cell.length_b   1.000
_cell.length_c   1.000
_cell.angle_alpha   90.00
_cell.angle_beta   90.00
_cell.angle_gamma   90.00
#
_symmetry.space_group_name_H-M   'P 1'
#
loop_
_entity.id
_entity.type
_entity.pdbx_description
1 polymer ?
#
loop_
_entity_poly.entity_id
_entity_poly.type
_entity_poly.pdbx_seq_one_letter_code
_entity_poly.pdbx_strand_id
1 'polypeptide(L)'
;MSTTGALAGSEDFKPVAEAVVGDSWVDREAGVVYAKGIGTHANSDIVYRLDPADVRFSATVGVDDFQRNSPYSSVIFQVEADGRLIYEWPVMRGDSEPQRVDLDVLGVQQLTLRVTDAGDGNNSDHADWAAPTVHRLP
;
A
#
# COMPACT_ATOMS: atom_id res chain seq x y z
N MET A 1 28.79 13.11 -7.21
CA MET A 1 27.79 13.96 -7.89
C MET A 1 26.44 13.40 -7.50
N SER A 2 25.70 14.09 -6.62
CA SER A 2 24.37 13.68 -6.18
C SER A 2 23.38 14.64 -6.82
N THR A 3 22.66 14.18 -7.83
CA THR A 3 21.59 14.98 -8.44
C THR A 3 20.29 14.49 -7.83
N THR A 4 19.87 15.14 -6.75
CA THR A 4 18.50 15.03 -6.25
C THR A 4 17.62 15.80 -7.24
N GLY A 5 17.13 15.11 -8.27
CA GLY A 5 16.05 15.63 -9.10
C GLY A 5 14.80 15.69 -8.24
N ALA A 6 14.31 16.90 -7.96
CA ALA A 6 13.05 17.08 -7.26
C ALA A 6 11.93 16.49 -8.14
N LEU A 7 11.25 15.47 -7.63
CA LEU A 7 9.99 14.96 -8.21
C LEU A 7 9.02 16.13 -8.27
N ALA A 8 8.49 16.43 -9.45
CA ALA A 8 7.61 17.57 -9.65
C ALA A 8 6.17 17.07 -9.71
N GLY A 9 5.46 17.30 -8.62
CA GLY A 9 4.06 16.90 -8.48
C GLY A 9 3.91 15.47 -7.94
N SER A 10 3.19 15.37 -6.83
CA SER A 10 2.66 14.13 -6.30
C SER A 10 1.15 14.16 -6.48
N GLU A 11 0.56 13.07 -6.92
CA GLU A 11 -0.89 12.92 -6.94
C GLU A 11 -1.34 11.81 -6.00
N ASP A 12 -2.58 11.95 -5.51
CA ASP A 12 -3.21 10.90 -4.73
C ASP A 12 -3.39 9.65 -5.59
N PHE A 13 -3.12 8.49 -5.01
CA PHE A 13 -3.31 7.20 -5.67
C PHE A 13 -4.79 6.95 -5.96
N LYS A 14 -5.15 6.67 -7.22
CA LYS A 14 -6.53 6.46 -7.68
C LYS A 14 -6.72 5.08 -8.34
N PRO A 15 -7.15 4.05 -7.58
CA PRO A 15 -7.21 2.69 -8.08
C PRO A 15 -8.21 2.53 -9.24
N VAL A 16 -7.95 1.56 -10.12
CA VAL A 16 -8.83 1.27 -11.28
C VAL A 16 -10.08 0.46 -10.95
N ALA A 17 -10.11 -0.16 -9.76
CA ALA A 17 -11.23 -0.88 -9.19
C ALA A 17 -11.54 -0.32 -7.80
N GLU A 18 -12.75 -0.51 -7.28
CA GLU A 18 -13.17 -0.03 -5.95
C GLU A 18 -12.27 -0.62 -4.87
N ALA A 19 -11.23 0.11 -4.51
CA ALA A 19 -10.74 0.12 -3.16
C ALA A 19 -11.64 1.07 -2.38
N VAL A 20 -11.90 0.79 -1.10
CA VAL A 20 -12.54 1.76 -0.23
C VAL A 20 -11.51 2.87 0.01
N VAL A 21 -11.48 3.85 -0.89
CA VAL A 21 -10.78 5.12 -0.68
C VAL A 21 -11.62 5.85 0.35
N GLY A 22 -11.14 5.88 1.58
CA GLY A 22 -11.90 6.38 2.72
C GLY A 22 -12.14 7.88 2.62
N ASP A 23 -13.22 8.30 1.98
CA ASP A 23 -13.74 9.67 2.08
C ASP A 23 -14.39 9.93 3.47
N SER A 24 -14.34 8.97 4.40
CA SER A 24 -14.83 9.16 5.77
C SER A 24 -14.27 8.18 6.83
N TRP A 25 -13.12 7.54 6.60
CA TRP A 25 -12.43 6.78 7.65
C TRP A 25 -10.98 7.24 7.71
N VAL A 26 -10.58 7.64 8.91
CA VAL A 26 -9.22 7.99 9.24
C VAL A 26 -8.46 6.69 9.38
N ASP A 27 -7.49 6.42 8.51
CA ASP A 27 -6.66 5.21 8.61
C ASP A 27 -5.71 5.37 9.79
N ARG A 28 -5.59 4.34 10.62
CA ARG A 28 -4.79 4.39 11.85
C ARG A 28 -3.87 3.19 11.92
N GLU A 29 -2.58 3.45 11.81
CA GLU A 29 -1.54 2.43 11.93
C GLU A 29 -0.59 2.78 13.08
N ALA A 30 -0.42 1.87 14.03
CA ALA A 30 0.38 2.06 15.23
C ALA A 30 0.09 3.36 15.98
N GLY A 31 -1.18 3.78 16.02
CA GLY A 31 -1.61 5.02 16.66
C GLY A 31 -1.47 6.29 15.82
N VAL A 32 -0.88 6.23 14.62
CA VAL A 32 -0.75 7.37 13.72
C VAL A 32 -1.96 7.45 12.81
N VAL A 33 -2.60 8.61 12.80
CA VAL A 33 -3.76 8.93 11.96
C VAL A 33 -3.28 9.44 10.60
N TYR A 34 -3.69 8.77 9.53
CA TYR A 34 -3.51 9.21 8.15
C TYR A 34 -4.83 9.76 7.62
N ALA A 35 -4.76 10.93 6.98
CA ALA A 35 -5.93 11.59 6.41
C ALA A 35 -6.42 10.94 5.10
N LYS A 36 -5.58 10.11 4.49
CA LYS A 36 -5.82 9.40 3.24
C LYS A 36 -5.15 8.04 3.30
N GLY A 37 -5.79 7.07 2.66
CA GLY A 37 -5.25 5.74 2.46
C GLY A 37 -6.31 4.82 1.90
N ILE A 38 -5.98 3.54 1.91
CA ILE A 38 -6.81 2.49 1.37
C ILE A 38 -6.86 1.36 2.39
N GLY A 39 -7.99 1.27 3.09
CA GLY A 39 -8.31 0.14 3.94
C GLY A 39 -8.81 -1.05 3.12
N THR A 40 -8.30 -2.23 3.41
CA THR A 40 -8.66 -3.48 2.74
C THR A 40 -8.74 -4.66 3.72
N HIS A 41 -9.11 -5.82 3.18
CA HIS A 41 -9.13 -7.08 3.91
C HIS A 41 -8.54 -8.19 3.03
N ALA A 42 -7.68 -9.05 3.58
CA ALA A 42 -7.10 -10.15 2.80
C ALA A 42 -8.19 -11.16 2.35
N ASN A 43 -8.05 -11.85 1.21
CA ASN A 43 -7.10 -11.59 0.14
C ASN A 43 -7.61 -10.41 -0.73
N SER A 44 -6.72 -9.50 -1.11
CA SER A 44 -7.08 -8.29 -1.87
C SER A 44 -6.07 -7.97 -2.95
N ASP A 45 -6.56 -7.47 -4.07
CA ASP A 45 -5.79 -6.86 -5.15
C ASP A 45 -6.35 -5.49 -5.50
N ILE A 46 -5.52 -4.47 -5.37
CA ILE A 46 -5.81 -3.10 -5.81
C ILE A 46 -4.89 -2.80 -6.98
N VAL A 47 -5.48 -2.70 -8.17
CA VAL A 47 -4.73 -2.41 -9.40
C VAL A 47 -4.72 -0.90 -9.63
N TYR A 48 -3.59 -0.38 -10.11
CA TYR A 48 -3.39 1.00 -10.53
C TYR A 48 -2.70 1.04 -11.88
N ARG A 49 -3.21 1.86 -12.81
CA ARG A 49 -2.54 2.14 -14.08
C ARG A 49 -1.66 3.35 -13.90
N LEU A 50 -0.39 3.20 -14.23
CA LEU A 50 0.60 4.26 -14.17
C LEU A 50 0.67 4.95 -15.53
N ASP A 51 0.76 6.28 -15.50
CA ASP A 51 1.09 7.07 -16.68
C ASP A 51 2.61 7.05 -16.93
N PRO A 52 3.09 7.28 -18.17
CA PRO A 52 4.52 7.31 -18.46
C PRO A 52 5.33 8.36 -17.66
N ALA A 53 4.65 9.36 -17.08
CA ALA A 53 5.26 10.37 -16.22
C ALA A 53 5.37 9.94 -14.75
N ASP A 54 4.69 8.87 -14.35
CA ASP A 54 4.77 8.29 -13.02
C ASP A 54 6.09 7.55 -12.87
N VAL A 55 6.85 7.91 -11.83
CA VAL A 55 8.22 7.39 -11.66
C VAL A 55 8.46 6.79 -10.30
N ARG A 56 7.65 7.14 -9.30
CA ARG A 56 7.80 6.63 -7.94
C ARG A 56 6.45 6.32 -7.32
N PHE A 57 6.37 5.21 -6.59
CA PHE A 57 5.25 4.88 -5.72
C PHE A 57 5.73 4.84 -4.26
N SER A 58 4.98 5.45 -3.35
CA SER A 58 5.27 5.38 -1.91
C SER A 58 4.01 5.22 -1.08
N ALA A 59 4.10 4.46 0.02
CA ALA A 59 3.03 4.28 1.01
C ALA A 59 3.63 3.88 2.36
N THR A 60 2.81 3.86 3.41
CA THR A 60 3.05 3.06 4.61
C THR A 60 2.08 1.88 4.58
N VAL A 61 2.51 0.70 5.02
CA VAL A 61 1.67 -0.50 5.07
C VAL A 61 1.67 -1.08 6.47
N GLY A 62 0.52 -1.58 6.90
CA GLY A 62 0.37 -2.19 8.21
C GLY A 62 -0.99 -2.86 8.40
N VAL A 63 -1.08 -3.67 9.45
CA VAL A 63 -2.37 -4.15 9.94
C VAL A 63 -3.12 -2.97 10.56
N ASP A 64 -4.40 -2.79 10.21
CA ASP A 64 -5.26 -1.73 10.74
C ASP A 64 -5.30 -1.81 12.28
N ASP A 65 -5.22 -0.66 12.98
CA ASP A 65 -5.19 -0.60 14.45
C ASP A 65 -6.41 -1.30 15.12
N PHE A 66 -7.55 -1.43 14.42
CA PHE A 66 -8.73 -2.19 14.87
C PHE A 66 -8.38 -3.66 15.16
N GLN A 67 -7.40 -4.22 14.46
CA GLN A 67 -6.94 -5.60 14.61
C GLN A 67 -5.63 -5.72 15.40
N ARG A 68 -5.13 -4.62 15.98
CA ARG A 68 -3.83 -4.57 16.68
C ARG A 68 -3.62 -5.65 17.75
N ASN A 69 -4.69 -6.05 18.43
CA ASN A 69 -4.66 -7.05 19.49
C ASN A 69 -5.31 -8.39 19.08
N SER A 70 -5.64 -8.57 17.79
CA SER A 70 -6.20 -9.83 17.30
C SER A 70 -5.12 -10.90 17.22
N PRO A 71 -5.28 -12.07 17.85
CA PRO A 71 -4.34 -13.18 17.71
C PRO A 71 -4.48 -13.91 16.37
N TYR A 72 -5.46 -13.53 15.55
CA TYR A 72 -5.77 -14.16 14.26
C TYR A 72 -5.27 -13.36 13.06
N SER A 73 -4.90 -12.08 13.25
CA SER A 73 -4.48 -11.22 12.14
C SER A 73 -3.08 -11.60 11.65
N SER A 74 -2.97 -11.88 10.36
CA SER A 74 -1.75 -12.28 9.67
C SER A 74 -1.85 -11.97 8.18
N VAL A 75 -1.14 -10.93 7.75
CA VAL A 75 -1.13 -10.50 6.35
C VAL A 75 0.26 -10.51 5.74
N ILE A 76 0.32 -10.70 4.43
CA ILE A 76 1.52 -10.44 3.62
C ILE A 76 1.16 -9.36 2.60
N PHE A 77 1.88 -8.24 2.67
CA PHE A 77 1.82 -7.21 1.64
C PHE A 77 2.73 -7.58 0.46
N GLN A 78 2.25 -7.32 -0.75
CA GLN A 78 2.97 -7.56 -1.99
C GLN A 78 2.75 -6.39 -2.95
N VAL A 79 3.79 -6.04 -3.70
CA VAL A 79 3.72 -5.11 -4.82
C VAL A 79 4.16 -5.82 -6.08
N GLU A 80 3.30 -5.82 -7.09
CA GLU A 80 3.61 -6.32 -8.43
C GLU A 80 3.67 -5.17 -9.44
N ALA A 81 4.64 -5.22 -10.35
CA ALA A 81 4.74 -4.34 -11.51
C ALA A 81 4.57 -5.17 -12.78
N ASP A 82 3.60 -4.80 -13.61
CA ASP A 82 3.27 -5.49 -14.87
C ASP A 82 3.10 -7.02 -14.69
N GLY A 83 2.47 -7.42 -13.58
CA GLY A 83 2.22 -8.83 -13.22
C GLY A 83 3.42 -9.58 -12.66
N ARG A 84 4.52 -8.88 -12.34
CA ARG A 84 5.69 -9.46 -11.69
C ARG A 84 5.83 -8.93 -10.27
N LEU A 85 5.94 -9.83 -9.29
CA LEU A 85 6.29 -9.47 -7.91
C LEU A 85 7.64 -8.73 -7.87
N ILE A 86 7.62 -7.51 -7.36
CA ILE A 86 8.81 -6.66 -7.20
C ILE A 86 9.14 -6.40 -5.73
N TYR A 87 8.16 -6.55 -4.84
CA TYR A 87 8.37 -6.39 -3.41
C TYR A 87 7.37 -7.23 -2.61
N GLU A 88 7.84 -7.82 -1.52
CA GLU A 88 7.06 -8.64 -0.61
C GLU A 88 7.60 -8.43 0.81
N TRP A 89 6.69 -8.27 1.76
CA TRP A 89 7.04 -8.22 3.18
C TRP A 89 6.97 -9.60 3.83
N PRO A 90 7.68 -9.83 4.94
CA PRO A 90 7.36 -10.93 5.85
C PRO A 90 5.92 -10.81 6.37
N VAL A 91 5.40 -11.90 6.95
CA VAL A 91 4.11 -11.91 7.64
C VAL A 91 4.07 -10.80 8.69
N MET A 92 3.09 -9.91 8.56
CA MET A 92 2.74 -8.89 9.56
C MET A 92 1.56 -9.39 10.39
N ARG A 93 1.67 -9.25 11.70
CA ARG A 93 0.60 -9.53 12.67
C ARG A 93 0.08 -8.23 13.26
N GLY A 94 -1.02 -8.30 14.02
CA GLY A 94 -1.66 -7.12 14.62
C GLY A 94 -0.72 -6.16 15.35
N ASP A 95 0.33 -6.65 16.01
CA ASP A 95 1.29 -5.82 16.75
C ASP A 95 2.56 -5.46 15.95
N SER A 96 2.62 -5.81 14.66
CA SER A 96 3.76 -5.49 13.80
C SER A 96 3.84 -3.99 13.55
N GLU A 97 5.06 -3.46 13.58
CA GLU A 97 5.30 -2.06 13.27
C GLU A 97 5.05 -1.79 11.77
N PRO A 98 4.31 -0.72 11.42
CA PRO A 98 4.05 -0.35 10.04
C PRO A 98 5.35 -0.11 9.28
N GLN A 99 5.35 -0.46 7.99
CA GLN A 99 6.54 -0.38 7.15
C GLN A 99 6.32 0.60 6.00
N ARG A 100 7.33 1.42 5.72
CA ARG A 100 7.30 2.35 4.60
C ARG A 100 7.81 1.68 3.32
N VAL A 101 7.18 2.00 2.20
CA VAL A 101 7.63 1.65 0.85
C VAL A 101 7.88 2.90 0.01
N ASP A 102 8.94 2.86 -0.81
CA ASP A 102 9.30 3.86 -1.81
C ASP A 102 9.99 3.13 -2.96
N LEU A 103 9.28 2.94 -4.07
CA LEU A 103 9.69 2.12 -5.21
C LEU A 103 9.81 2.97 -6.46
N ASP A 104 10.85 2.72 -7.25
CA ASP A 104 10.96 3.20 -8.61
C ASP A 104 9.99 2.39 -9.50
N VAL A 105 9.11 3.12 -10.19
CA VAL A 105 8.10 2.55 -11.10
C VAL A 105 8.19 3.17 -12.49
N LEU A 106 9.31 3.83 -12.83
CA LEU A 106 9.52 4.42 -14.13
C LEU A 106 9.33 3.37 -15.24
N GLY A 107 8.37 3.62 -16.13
CA GLY A 107 8.08 2.77 -17.28
C GLY A 107 7.22 1.54 -16.96
N VAL A 108 6.80 1.35 -15.71
CA VAL A 108 5.78 0.36 -15.34
C VAL A 108 4.42 0.87 -15.82
N GLN A 109 3.58 -0.01 -16.37
CA GLN A 109 2.24 0.37 -16.85
C GLN A 109 1.16 0.07 -15.82
N GLN A 110 1.35 -0.99 -15.04
CA GLN A 110 0.41 -1.41 -14.02
C GLN A 110 1.12 -1.78 -12.72
N LEU A 111 0.67 -1.19 -11.62
CA LEU A 111 1.04 -1.59 -10.27
C LEU A 111 -0.13 -2.35 -9.63
N THR A 112 0.14 -3.49 -9.01
CA THR A 112 -0.83 -4.20 -8.17
C THR A 112 -0.36 -4.13 -6.73
N LEU A 113 -1.19 -3.55 -5.86
CA LEU A 113 -1.02 -3.57 -4.41
C LEU A 113 -1.85 -4.74 -3.87
N ARG A 114 -1.17 -5.79 -3.40
CA ARG A 114 -1.78 -7.05 -3.01
C ARG A 114 -1.60 -7.29 -1.51
N VAL A 115 -2.63 -7.83 -0.89
CA VAL A 115 -2.59 -8.34 0.49
C VAL A 115 -3.05 -9.79 0.49
N THR A 116 -2.25 -10.69 1.04
CA THR A 116 -2.62 -12.11 1.21
C THR A 116 -2.78 -12.49 2.67
N ASP A 117 -3.51 -13.57 2.92
CA ASP A 117 -3.88 -14.11 4.25
C ASP A 117 -2.79 -14.92 4.95
N ALA A 118 -1.53 -14.75 4.52
CA ALA A 118 -0.36 -15.47 5.04
C ALA A 118 -0.47 -17.02 5.09
N GLY A 119 -1.48 -17.62 4.45
CA GLY A 119 -1.74 -19.05 4.44
C GLY A 119 -2.46 -19.62 5.67
N ASP A 120 -2.94 -18.79 6.61
CA ASP A 120 -3.76 -19.25 7.76
C ASP A 120 -5.24 -18.82 7.68
N GLY A 121 -5.63 -18.20 6.57
CA GLY A 121 -6.99 -17.80 6.26
C GLY A 121 -7.30 -16.41 6.81
N ASN A 122 -8.24 -15.72 6.18
CA ASN A 122 -8.31 -14.26 6.30
C ASN A 122 -8.94 -13.68 7.58
N ASN A 123 -9.05 -14.43 8.66
CA ASN A 123 -9.79 -13.97 9.83
C ASN A 123 -9.08 -12.81 10.55
N SER A 124 -9.71 -11.62 10.57
CA SER A 124 -9.14 -10.38 11.15
C SER A 124 -7.98 -9.78 10.35
N ASP A 125 -7.91 -10.05 9.05
CA ASP A 125 -6.85 -9.54 8.18
C ASP A 125 -7.20 -8.19 7.57
N HIS A 126 -7.51 -7.23 8.42
CA HIS A 126 -7.68 -5.85 8.00
C HIS A 126 -6.29 -5.24 7.79
N ALA A 127 -6.09 -4.62 6.64
CA ALA A 127 -4.79 -4.15 6.20
C ALA A 127 -4.94 -2.81 5.51
N ASP A 128 -3.99 -1.93 5.77
CA ASP A 128 -4.00 -0.57 5.25
C ASP A 128 -2.80 -0.34 4.32
N TRP A 129 -3.07 0.39 3.23
CA TRP A 129 -2.05 1.12 2.49
C TRP A 129 -2.25 2.60 2.82
N ALA A 130 -1.55 3.10 3.83
CA ALA A 130 -1.64 4.45 4.34
C ALA A 130 -0.85 5.46 3.49
N ALA A 131 -1.49 6.62 3.20
CA ALA A 131 -0.95 7.70 2.37
C ALA A 131 -0.28 7.27 1.05
N PRO A 132 -0.89 6.38 0.24
CA PRO A 132 -0.33 5.93 -1.00
C PRO A 132 -0.27 7.10 -1.99
N THR A 133 0.90 7.30 -2.57
CA THR A 133 1.22 8.45 -3.42
C THR A 133 2.01 7.98 -4.63
N VAL A 134 1.66 8.50 -5.80
CA VAL A 134 2.49 8.39 -7.00
C VAL A 134 3.12 9.74 -7.28
N HIS A 135 4.43 9.73 -7.52
CA HIS A 135 5.20 10.93 -7.84
C HIS A 135 5.59 10.91 -9.30
N ARG A 136 5.54 12.10 -9.91
CA ARG A 136 5.72 12.26 -11.34
C ARG A 136 6.92 13.13 -11.70
N LEU A 137 7.33 13.00 -12.94
CA LEU A 137 8.18 13.98 -13.61
C LEU A 137 7.36 15.23 -13.97
N PRO A 138 8.01 16.41 -14.04
CA PRO A 138 7.37 17.67 -14.45
C PRO A 138 6.84 17.64 -15.89
#